data_AF-A0A430S2Y7-F1
#
_entry.id   AF-A0A430S2Y7-F1
#
_cell.length_a   1.000
_cell.length_b   1.000
_cell.length_c   1.000
_cell.angle_alpha   90.00
_cell.angle_beta   90.00
_cell.angle_gamma   90.00
#
_symmetry.space_group_name_H-M   'P 1'
#
loop_
_entity.id
_entity.type
_entity.pdbx_description
1 polymer ?
#
loop_
_entity_poly.entity_id
_entity_poly.type
_entity_poly.pdbx_seq_one_letter_code
_entity_poly.pdbx_strand_id
1 'polypeptide(L)' 'MTLREALSQVPDPRAHNRQYPLWGLLALILVAFLSRVDSLRGVERFARANPHLLPHLGLRKAPGHT' A
#
# COMPACT_ATOMS: atom_id res chain seq x y z
N MET A 1 -14.34 -13.23 -7.39
CA MET A 1 -13.03 -13.02 -6.74
C MET A 1 -12.72 -11.54 -6.81
N THR A 2 -12.42 -10.89 -5.68
CA THR A 2 -12.08 -9.46 -5.62
C THR A 2 -10.57 -9.24 -5.66
N LEU A 3 -10.11 -8.05 -6.11
CA LEU A 3 -8.68 -7.69 -6.09
C LEU A 3 -8.10 -7.81 -4.67
N ARG A 4 -8.88 -7.44 -3.66
CA ARG A 4 -8.50 -7.59 -2.24
C ARG A 4 -8.24 -9.05 -1.87
N GLU A 5 -9.13 -9.96 -2.27
CA GLU A 5 -8.96 -11.40 -2.01
C GLU A 5 -7.70 -11.94 -2.69
N ALA A 6 -7.49 -11.60 -3.97
CA ALA A 6 -6.30 -12.03 -4.71
C ALA A 6 -5.01 -11.51 -4.06
N LEU A 7 -4.95 -10.24 -3.67
CA LEU A 7 -3.78 -9.65 -3.01
C LEU A 7 -3.56 -10.22 -1.60
N SER A 8 -4.63 -10.58 -0.88
CA SER A 8 -4.53 -11.17 0.45
C SER A 8 -3.95 -12.59 0.47
N GLN A 9 -4.00 -13.30 -0.65
CA GLN A 9 -3.39 -14.63 -0.80
C GLN A 9 -1.89 -14.58 -1.06
N VAL A 10 -1.32 -13.40 -1.34
CA VAL A 10 0.12 -13.25 -1.53
C VAL A 10 0.81 -13.48 -0.18
N PRO A 11 1.68 -14.51 -0.05
CA PRO A 11 2.37 -14.77 1.20
C PRO A 11 3.25 -13.57 1.56
N ASP A 12 3.06 -13.04 2.77
CA ASP A 12 3.86 -11.92 3.25
C ASP A 12 5.21 -12.43 3.78
N PRO A 13 6.36 -12.15 3.12
CA PRO A 13 7.65 -12.60 3.59
C PRO A 13 8.11 -11.87 4.86
N ARG A 14 7.40 -10.81 5.29
CA ARG A 14 7.74 -10.01 6.48
C ARG A 14 7.22 -10.73 7.73
N ALA A 15 7.96 -11.74 8.17
CA ALA A 15 7.58 -12.64 9.26
C ALA A 15 7.23 -11.98 10.61
N HIS A 16 7.65 -10.73 10.86
CA HIS A 16 7.45 -10.05 12.16
C HIS A 16 7.06 -8.56 12.08
N ASN A 17 7.24 -7.90 10.94
CA ASN A 17 6.98 -6.46 10.84
C ASN A 17 5.60 -6.19 10.21
N ARG A 18 4.55 -6.39 11.02
CA ARG A 18 3.13 -6.21 10.62
C ARG A 18 2.67 -4.75 10.59
N GLN A 19 3.58 -3.77 10.63
CA GLN A 19 3.16 -2.35 10.57
C GLN A 19 2.35 -2.03 9.31
N TYR A 20 2.63 -2.74 8.21
CA TYR A 20 1.91 -2.60 6.95
C TYR A 20 1.63 -3.99 6.36
N PRO A 21 0.36 -4.36 6.12
CA PRO A 21 0.06 -5.58 5.38
C PRO A 21 0.62 -5.50 3.96
N LEU A 22 1.28 -6.57 3.47
CA LEU A 22 1.81 -6.61 2.10
C LEU A 22 0.74 -6.30 1.06
N TRP A 23 -0.45 -6.88 1.19
CA TRP A 23 -1.56 -6.65 0.26
C TRP A 23 -1.95 -5.17 0.16
N GLY A 24 -1.91 -4.44 1.29
CA GLY A 24 -2.20 -3.02 1.35
C GLY A 24 -1.15 -2.17 0.64
N LEU A 25 0.13 -2.55 0.77
CA LEU A 25 1.23 -1.90 0.04
C LEU A 25 1.13 -2.14 -1.47
N LEU A 26 0.82 -3.36 -1.89
CA LEU A 26 0.62 -3.68 -3.31
C LEU A 26 -0.54 -2.89 -3.91
N ALA A 27 -1.66 -2.81 -3.20
CA ALA A 27 -2.80 -2.02 -3.62
C ALA A 27 -2.46 -0.51 -3.70
N LEU A 28 -1.71 0.03 -2.74
CA LEU A 28 -1.24 1.42 -2.78
C LEU A 28 -0.35 1.69 -4.01
N ILE A 29 0.60 0.81 -4.29
CA ILE A 29 1.48 0.92 -5.46
C ILE A 29 0.66 0.88 -6.75
N LEU A 30 -0.31 -0.03 -6.86
CA LEU A 30 -1.21 -0.12 -8.02
C LEU A 30 -1.99 1.18 -8.23
N VAL A 31 -2.61 1.72 -7.18
CA VAL A 31 -3.39 2.97 -7.25
C VAL A 31 -2.51 4.17 -7.63
N ALA A 32 -1.31 4.25 -7.05
CA ALA A 32 -0.34 5.29 -7.39
C ALA A 32 0.11 5.17 -8.86
N PHE A 33 0.37 3.96 -9.34
CA PHE A 33 0.75 3.71 -10.73
C PHE A 33 -0.37 4.10 -11.71
N LEU A 34 -1.63 3.78 -11.40
CA LEU A 34 -2.80 4.25 -12.16
C LEU A 34 -2.93 5.78 -12.19
N SER A 35 -2.41 6.45 -11.16
CA SER A 35 -2.32 7.91 -11.07
C SER A 35 -1.06 8.50 -11.71
N ARG A 36 -0.33 7.71 -12.52
CA ARG A 36 0.94 8.06 -13.19
C ARG A 36 2.08 8.40 -12.23
N VAL A 37 2.12 7.75 -11.06
CA VAL A 37 3.23 7.84 -10.13
C VAL A 37 4.14 6.62 -10.32
N ASP A 38 5.34 6.84 -10.84
CA ASP A 38 6.27 5.79 -11.29
C ASP A 38 7.47 5.56 -10.36
N SER A 39 7.56 6.28 -9.25
CA SER A 39 8.68 6.15 -8.28
C SER A 39 8.19 5.83 -6.87
N LEU A 40 8.97 5.06 -6.11
CA LEU A 40 8.65 4.73 -4.70
C LEU A 40 8.50 5.97 -3.81
N ARG A 41 9.37 6.99 -4.01
CA ARG A 41 9.23 8.30 -3.34
C ARG A 41 7.93 8.99 -3.73
N GLY A 42 7.53 8.87 -5.00
CA GLY A 42 6.25 9.36 -5.48
C GLY A 42 5.09 8.65 -4.80
N VAL A 43 5.14 7.32 -4.64
CA VAL A 43 4.10 6.53 -3.95
C VAL A 43 3.97 6.96 -2.49
N GLU A 44 5.08 7.19 -1.80
CA GLU A 44 5.08 7.73 -0.44
C GLU A 44 4.39 9.11 -0.38
N ARG A 45 4.78 10.04 -1.27
CA ARG A 45 4.15 11.37 -1.35
C ARG A 45 2.66 11.28 -1.67
N PHE A 46 2.30 10.39 -2.58
CA PHE A 46 0.91 10.12 -2.95
C PHE A 46 0.09 9.62 -1.75
N ALA A 47 0.65 8.70 -0.97
CA ALA A 47 0.03 8.17 0.24
C ALA A 47 -0.16 9.25 1.32
N ARG A 48 0.84 10.13 1.49
CA ARG A 48 0.75 11.27 2.41
C ARG A 48 -0.27 12.31 1.95
N ALA A 49 -0.39 12.56 0.65
CA ALA A 49 -1.37 13.48 0.07
C ALA A 49 -2.82 12.94 0.12
N ASN A 50 -2.99 11.62 0.20
CA ASN A 50 -4.30 10.95 0.18
C ASN A 50 -4.52 10.08 1.44
N PRO A 51 -4.57 10.67 2.65
CA PRO A 51 -4.67 9.90 3.90
C PRO A 51 -5.97 9.09 4.01
N HIS A 52 -7.04 9.53 3.32
CA HIS A 52 -8.33 8.86 3.29
C HIS A 52 -8.28 7.48 2.62
N LEU A 53 -7.29 7.21 1.76
CA LEU A 53 -7.14 5.90 1.10
C LEU A 53 -6.55 4.84 2.06
N LEU A 54 -5.74 5.26 3.04
CA LEU A 54 -4.96 4.35 3.88
C LEU A 54 -5.82 3.34 4.66
N PRO A 55 -6.95 3.73 5.31
CA PRO A 55 -7.81 2.79 6.03
C PRO A 55 -8.41 1.71 5.12
N HIS A 56 -8.77 2.06 3.88
CA HIS A 56 -9.30 1.11 2.89
C HIS A 56 -8.26 0.07 2.46
N LEU A 57 -6.98 0.43 2.57
CA LEU A 57 -5.84 -0.44 2.27
C LEU A 57 -5.31 -1.19 3.50
N GLY A 58 -5.96 -1.06 4.66
CA GLY A 58 -5.48 -1.64 5.92
C GLY A 58 -4.19 -1.00 6.44
N LEU A 59 -3.84 0.19 5.94
CA LEU A 59 -2.65 0.94 6.35
C LEU A 59 -3.04 1.93 7.46
N ARG A 60 -2.36 1.85 8.61
CA ARG A 60 -2.58 2.77 9.74
C ARG A 60 -1.89 4.13 9.56
N LYS A 61 -0.81 4.17 8.77
CA LYS A 61 -0.02 5.37 8.46
C LYS A 61 0.53 5.24 7.04
N ALA A 62 0.95 6.36 6.45
CA ALA A 62 1.60 6.34 5.15
C ALA A 62 2.95 5.58 5.24
N PRO A 63 3.24 4.65 4.32
CA PRO A 63 4.53 3.97 4.29
C PRO A 63 5.65 4.92 3.84
N GLY A 64 6.80 4.83 4.48
CA GLY A 64 7.93 5.72 4.25
C GLY A 64 8.82 5.85 5.48
N HIS A 65 10.03 6.35 5.32
CA HIS A 65 10.89 6.75 6.43
C HIS A 65 10.66 8.27 6.65
N THR A 66 10.42 8.65 7.90
CA THR A 66 10.47 10.07 8.31
C THR A 66 11.91 10.55 8.36
#